data_AF-A0A3D5W6V9-F1
#
_entry.id   AF-A0A3D5W6V9-F1
#
_cell.length_a   1.000
_cell.length_b   1.000
_cell.length_c   1.000
_cell.angle_alpha   90.00
_cell.angle_beta   90.00
_cell.angle_gamma   90.00
#
_symmetry.space_group_name_H-M   'P 1'
#
loop_
_entity.id
_entity.type
_entity.pdbx_description
1 polymer ?
#
loop_
_entity_poly.entity_id
_entity_poly.type
_entity_poly.pdbx_seq_one_letter_code
_entity_poly.pdbx_strand_id
1 'polypeptide(L)'
;YRIGTRYLDEPILDNVKREAMQMPFLAELLRSDSIYLCHNITIHNLKPIASFLGMIGNPELGGLSVEEFKRRQGLHREAEVKAMLDVRDFIAKAHDTYGYPHFINDAGGSLCELDEPGVIEQLAEDTLILYLKPSDAMLNQTIERSLLEPKPMYYQNQFLDQVLPQYLAEQGLSTPEEIVPDDYFRWMFPRLVEHRLPRYQEIADRYGVVLDAERIDDIHGETEFLELICDALG
;
A
#
# COMPACT_ATOMS: atom_id res chain seq x y z
N TYR A 1 3.81 6.75 -3.29
CA TYR A 1 3.71 8.09 -3.93
C TYR A 1 3.07 8.04 -5.32
N ARG A 2 3.68 7.36 -6.31
CA ARG A 2 3.23 7.33 -7.71
C ARG A 2 1.79 6.82 -7.90
N ILE A 3 1.39 5.82 -7.12
CA ILE A 3 0.02 5.31 -7.02
C ILE A 3 -0.97 6.47 -6.84
N GLY A 4 -0.75 7.29 -5.81
CA GLY A 4 -1.59 8.44 -5.48
C GLY A 4 -1.55 9.53 -6.53
N THR A 5 -0.35 9.99 -6.90
CA THR A 5 -0.20 11.22 -7.71
C THR A 5 -0.48 11.05 -9.19
N ARG A 6 -0.50 9.82 -9.72
CA ARG A 6 -0.76 9.57 -11.16
C ARG A 6 -2.01 8.75 -11.40
N TYR A 7 -2.26 7.73 -10.60
CA TYR A 7 -3.27 6.71 -10.93
C TYR A 7 -4.51 6.76 -10.03
N LEU A 8 -4.39 7.33 -8.83
CA LEU A 8 -5.52 7.57 -7.93
C LEU A 8 -5.88 9.04 -7.76
N ASP A 9 -5.23 9.96 -8.48
CA ASP A 9 -5.48 11.40 -8.36
C ASP A 9 -6.97 11.74 -8.57
N GLU A 10 -7.51 11.38 -9.74
CA GLU A 10 -8.92 11.57 -10.06
C GLU A 10 -9.87 10.82 -9.11
N PRO A 11 -9.71 9.50 -8.84
CA PRO A 11 -10.55 8.80 -7.87
C PRO A 11 -10.59 9.45 -6.47
N ILE A 12 -9.44 9.89 -5.96
CA ILE A 12 -9.35 10.57 -4.66
C ILE A 12 -10.09 11.90 -4.72
N LEU A 13 -9.84 12.72 -5.75
CA LEU A 13 -10.48 14.02 -5.90
C LEU A 13 -12.00 13.90 -6.10
N ASP A 14 -12.46 12.93 -6.88
CA ASP A 14 -13.88 12.70 -7.12
C ASP A 14 -14.60 12.22 -5.86
N ASN A 15 -13.93 11.44 -5.00
CA ASN A 15 -14.46 11.12 -3.69
C ASN A 15 -14.66 12.39 -2.84
N VAL A 16 -13.66 13.27 -2.77
CA VAL A 16 -13.76 14.53 -2.01
C VAL A 16 -14.82 15.46 -2.61
N LYS A 17 -14.89 15.57 -3.94
CA LYS A 17 -15.95 16.34 -4.60
C LYS A 17 -17.32 15.80 -4.24
N ARG A 18 -17.54 14.47 -4.26
CA ARG A 18 -18.83 13.87 -3.91
C ARG A 18 -19.29 14.25 -2.50
N GLU A 19 -18.37 14.25 -1.54
CA GLU A 19 -18.66 14.73 -0.18
C GLU A 19 -18.96 16.23 -0.16
N ALA A 20 -18.13 17.05 -0.82
CA ALA A 20 -18.35 18.49 -0.92
C ALA A 20 -19.70 18.85 -1.57
N MET A 21 -20.15 18.06 -2.55
CA MET A 21 -21.45 18.24 -3.22
C MET A 21 -22.65 18.07 -2.28
N GLN A 22 -22.50 17.42 -1.13
CA GLN A 22 -23.57 17.29 -0.13
C GLN A 22 -23.81 18.61 0.62
N MET A 23 -22.83 19.51 0.65
CA MET A 23 -22.95 20.84 1.25
C MET A 23 -23.36 21.87 0.18
N PRO A 24 -24.58 22.46 0.22
CA PRO A 24 -25.07 23.35 -0.83
C PRO A 24 -24.13 24.51 -1.18
N PHE A 25 -23.49 25.11 -0.17
CA PHE A 25 -22.51 26.18 -0.35
C PHE A 25 -21.29 25.75 -1.18
N LEU A 26 -20.70 24.59 -0.84
CA LEU A 26 -19.55 24.07 -1.58
C LEU A 26 -19.96 23.60 -2.98
N ALA A 27 -21.15 22.99 -3.10
CA ALA A 27 -21.69 22.56 -4.37
C ALA A 27 -21.89 23.72 -5.36
N GLU A 28 -22.36 24.88 -4.89
CA GLU A 28 -22.48 26.09 -5.72
C GLU A 28 -21.10 26.55 -6.21
N LEU A 29 -20.14 26.72 -5.30
CA LEU A 29 -18.78 27.18 -5.63
C LEU A 29 -18.03 26.25 -6.59
N LEU A 30 -18.22 24.93 -6.46
CA LEU A 30 -17.61 23.94 -7.35
C LEU A 30 -18.28 23.95 -8.74
N ARG A 31 -19.61 24.10 -8.81
CA ARG A 31 -20.34 24.13 -10.09
C ARG A 31 -20.08 25.42 -10.89
N SER A 32 -19.82 26.52 -10.21
CA SER A 32 -19.50 27.82 -10.83
C SER A 32 -18.02 28.02 -11.11
N ASP A 33 -17.19 26.97 -10.96
CA ASP A 33 -15.73 27.02 -11.05
C ASP A 33 -15.10 28.14 -10.19
N SER A 34 -15.75 28.51 -9.09
CA SER A 34 -15.28 29.57 -8.18
C SER A 34 -14.24 29.05 -7.19
N ILE A 35 -14.20 27.74 -6.96
CA ILE A 35 -13.13 27.04 -6.25
C ILE A 35 -12.74 25.77 -7.02
N TYR A 36 -11.51 25.29 -6.82
CA TYR A 36 -11.07 23.97 -7.26
C TYR A 36 -10.51 23.20 -6.06
N LEU A 37 -10.53 21.86 -6.16
CA LEU A 37 -9.99 20.96 -5.14
C LEU A 37 -8.75 20.27 -5.70
N CYS A 38 -7.71 20.21 -4.88
CA CYS A 38 -6.47 19.50 -5.18
C CYS A 38 -5.99 18.79 -3.92
N HIS A 39 -5.43 17.59 -4.06
CA HIS A 39 -4.82 16.87 -2.95
C HIS A 39 -3.34 17.25 -2.82
N ASN A 40 -2.81 17.25 -1.60
CA ASN A 40 -1.40 17.52 -1.36
C ASN A 40 -0.63 16.22 -1.05
N ILE A 41 -0.66 15.27 -1.98
CA ILE A 41 0.10 14.02 -1.85
C ILE A 41 1.58 14.33 -2.04
N THR A 42 2.37 14.02 -1.03
CA THR A 42 3.84 14.09 -1.08
C THR A 42 4.43 12.77 -0.59
N ILE A 43 5.74 12.59 -0.70
CA ILE A 43 6.43 11.42 -0.13
C ILE A 43 6.18 11.33 1.39
N HIS A 44 6.05 12.48 2.07
CA HIS A 44 5.80 12.55 3.51
C HIS A 44 4.31 12.66 3.89
N ASN A 45 3.42 12.80 2.91
CA ASN A 45 1.98 12.92 3.14
C ASN A 45 1.20 11.99 2.22
N LEU A 46 1.06 10.74 2.64
CA LEU A 46 0.26 9.71 1.96
C LEU A 46 -1.17 9.62 2.50
N LYS A 47 -1.56 10.52 3.42
CA LYS A 47 -2.89 10.53 4.05
C LYS A 47 -4.04 10.55 3.03
N PRO A 48 -3.99 11.29 1.90
CA PRO A 48 -5.09 11.26 0.93
C PRO A 48 -5.35 9.86 0.34
N ILE A 49 -4.29 9.06 0.14
CA ILE A 49 -4.41 7.68 -0.35
C ILE A 49 -5.08 6.81 0.72
N ALA A 50 -4.60 6.90 1.97
CA ALA A 50 -5.17 6.15 3.08
C ALA A 50 -6.64 6.52 3.34
N SER A 51 -6.96 7.82 3.40
CA SER A 51 -8.34 8.31 3.53
C SER A 51 -9.25 7.82 2.40
N PHE A 52 -8.73 7.73 1.17
CA PHE A 52 -9.48 7.16 0.07
C PHE A 52 -9.70 5.66 0.25
N LEU A 53 -8.68 4.86 0.58
CA LEU A 53 -8.87 3.42 0.81
C LEU A 53 -9.96 3.14 1.86
N GLY A 54 -9.93 3.86 2.98
CA GLY A 54 -10.87 3.70 4.08
C GLY A 54 -10.77 2.33 4.77
N MET A 55 -11.78 1.97 5.55
CA MET A 55 -11.86 0.69 6.26
C MET A 55 -13.29 0.17 6.22
N ILE A 56 -13.48 -1.15 6.26
CA ILE A 56 -14.82 -1.75 6.33
C ILE A 56 -15.43 -1.44 7.70
N GLY A 57 -16.69 -1.04 7.73
CA GLY A 57 -17.47 -1.03 8.97
C GLY A 57 -18.58 -0.01 9.03
N ASN A 58 -18.94 0.36 10.26
CA ASN A 58 -20.02 1.28 10.57
C ASN A 58 -19.81 2.67 9.93
N PRO A 59 -20.73 3.15 9.07
CA PRO A 59 -20.64 4.47 8.44
C PRO A 59 -20.55 5.63 9.44
N GLU A 60 -21.19 5.54 10.61
CA GLU A 60 -21.12 6.56 11.66
C GLU A 60 -19.72 6.67 12.30
N LEU A 61 -18.89 5.63 12.14
CA LEU A 61 -17.50 5.59 12.55
C LEU A 61 -16.53 5.77 11.37
N GLY A 62 -17.03 6.22 10.20
CA GLY A 62 -16.24 6.38 8.98
C GLY A 62 -15.95 5.09 8.23
N GLY A 63 -16.66 4.00 8.54
CA GLY A 63 -16.57 2.73 7.85
C GLY A 63 -17.27 2.74 6.48
N LEU A 64 -16.76 1.91 5.57
CA LEU A 64 -17.28 1.69 4.24
C LEU A 64 -18.06 0.37 4.18
N SER A 65 -19.04 0.30 3.29
CA SER A 65 -19.62 -0.99 2.90
C SER A 65 -18.56 -1.87 2.25
N VAL A 66 -18.75 -3.19 2.31
CA VAL A 66 -17.82 -4.16 1.70
C VAL A 66 -17.68 -3.92 0.20
N GLU A 67 -18.77 -3.58 -0.49
CA GLU A 67 -18.77 -3.28 -1.93
C GLU A 67 -17.91 -2.05 -2.25
N GLU A 68 -18.13 -0.95 -1.52
CA GLU A 68 -17.38 0.29 -1.68
C GLU A 68 -15.89 0.06 -1.41
N PHE A 69 -15.58 -0.61 -0.30
CA PHE A 69 -14.21 -0.96 0.07
C PHE A 69 -13.53 -1.77 -1.03
N LYS A 70 -14.15 -2.86 -1.51
CA LYS A 70 -13.60 -3.70 -2.59
C LYS A 70 -13.41 -2.93 -3.89
N ARG A 71 -14.30 -1.99 -4.23
CA ARG A 71 -14.11 -1.13 -5.41
C ARG A 71 -12.82 -0.30 -5.26
N ARG A 72 -12.62 0.33 -4.10
CA ARG A 72 -11.41 1.14 -3.84
C ARG A 72 -10.14 0.29 -3.80
N GLN A 73 -10.23 -0.93 -3.25
CA GLN A 73 -9.16 -1.93 -3.30
C GLN A 73 -8.77 -2.29 -4.74
N GLY A 74 -9.75 -2.50 -5.63
CA GLY A 74 -9.51 -2.76 -7.04
C GLY A 74 -8.79 -1.60 -7.74
N LEU A 75 -9.25 -0.37 -7.52
CA LEU A 75 -8.60 0.84 -8.05
C LEU A 75 -7.15 0.97 -7.57
N HIS A 76 -6.89 0.71 -6.28
CA HIS A 76 -5.54 0.71 -5.74
C HIS A 76 -4.66 -0.36 -6.38
N ARG A 77 -5.15 -1.60 -6.53
CA ARG A 77 -4.42 -2.68 -7.21
C ARG A 77 -4.01 -2.26 -8.61
N GLU A 78 -4.95 -1.77 -9.41
CA GLU A 78 -4.66 -1.31 -10.78
C GLU A 78 -3.65 -0.17 -10.81
N ALA A 79 -3.77 0.78 -9.88
CA ALA A 79 -2.85 1.90 -9.73
C ALA A 79 -1.44 1.44 -9.34
N GLU A 80 -1.32 0.46 -8.46
CA GLU A 80 -0.04 -0.11 -8.04
C GLU A 80 0.61 -0.93 -9.14
N VAL A 81 -0.14 -1.77 -9.86
CA VAL A 81 0.34 -2.47 -11.05
C VAL A 81 0.91 -1.48 -12.07
N LYS A 82 0.16 -0.44 -12.42
CA LYS A 82 0.64 0.57 -13.38
C LYS A 82 1.86 1.34 -12.85
N ALA A 83 1.92 1.62 -11.56
CA ALA A 83 3.07 2.27 -10.93
C ALA A 83 4.33 1.40 -10.93
N MET A 84 4.20 0.08 -10.81
CA MET A 84 5.33 -0.84 -10.93
C MET A 84 5.80 -0.99 -12.38
N LEU A 85 4.87 -1.02 -13.34
CA LEU A 85 5.22 -1.05 -14.77
C LEU A 85 5.95 0.22 -15.22
N ASP A 86 5.67 1.36 -14.59
CA ASP A 86 6.35 2.65 -14.79
C ASP A 86 7.86 2.61 -14.43
N VAL A 87 8.33 1.63 -13.65
CA VAL A 87 9.72 1.58 -13.13
C VAL A 87 10.77 1.61 -14.23
N ARG A 88 10.57 0.86 -15.31
CA ARG A 88 11.48 0.82 -16.48
C ARG A 88 11.72 2.21 -17.06
N ASP A 89 10.62 2.93 -17.30
CA ASP A 89 10.66 4.29 -17.85
C ASP A 89 11.32 5.27 -16.87
N PHE A 90 11.12 5.07 -15.57
CA PHE A 90 11.75 5.89 -14.54
C PHE A 90 13.26 5.68 -14.45
N ILE A 91 13.74 4.44 -14.59
CA ILE A 91 15.18 4.13 -14.65
C ILE A 91 15.81 4.88 -15.83
N ALA A 92 15.24 4.73 -17.02
CA ALA A 92 15.73 5.43 -18.22
C ALA A 92 15.69 6.96 -18.04
N LYS A 93 14.59 7.50 -17.50
CA LYS A 93 14.47 8.94 -17.26
C LYS A 93 15.47 9.45 -16.22
N ALA A 94 15.68 8.73 -15.12
CA ALA A 94 16.61 9.10 -14.06
C ALA A 94 18.05 9.19 -14.61
N HIS A 95 18.44 8.22 -15.43
CA HIS A 95 19.73 8.22 -16.11
C HIS A 95 19.82 9.32 -17.17
N ASP A 96 18.93 9.32 -18.16
CA ASP A 96 19.07 10.16 -19.37
C ASP A 96 18.78 11.64 -19.12
N THR A 97 17.86 11.95 -18.20
CA THR A 97 17.46 13.35 -17.92
C THR A 97 18.27 13.96 -16.79
N TYR A 98 18.54 13.19 -15.74
CA TYR A 98 19.14 13.72 -14.50
C TYR A 98 20.56 13.23 -14.25
N GLY A 99 21.05 12.24 -15.01
CA GLY A 99 22.38 11.68 -14.84
C GLY A 99 22.55 10.86 -13.55
N TYR A 100 21.45 10.38 -12.95
CA TYR A 100 21.55 9.55 -11.76
C TYR A 100 22.01 8.13 -12.15
N PRO A 101 23.09 7.61 -11.54
CA PRO A 101 23.63 6.30 -11.88
C PRO A 101 22.83 5.14 -11.29
N HIS A 102 22.06 5.40 -10.23
CA HIS A 102 21.34 4.39 -9.47
C HIS A 102 19.88 4.81 -9.26
N PHE A 103 18.99 3.83 -9.24
CA PHE A 103 17.56 4.00 -9.01
C PHE A 103 17.11 3.06 -7.90
N ILE A 104 16.31 3.58 -6.96
CA ILE A 104 15.73 2.80 -5.87
C ILE A 104 14.21 2.84 -6.00
N ASN A 105 13.60 1.66 -6.08
CA ASN A 105 12.16 1.49 -6.01
C ASN A 105 11.76 1.06 -4.59
N ASP A 106 11.28 2.00 -3.78
CA ASP A 106 10.63 1.69 -2.50
C ASP A 106 9.21 1.17 -2.78
N ALA A 107 9.09 -0.15 -2.91
CA ALA A 107 7.85 -0.83 -3.27
C ALA A 107 6.93 -1.00 -2.06
N GLY A 108 5.62 -0.88 -2.29
CA GLY A 108 4.62 -1.13 -1.24
C GLY A 108 4.59 -2.59 -0.82
N GLY A 109 4.25 -2.85 0.45
CA GLY A 109 4.10 -4.21 0.95
C GLY A 109 3.02 -5.02 0.21
N SER A 110 2.06 -4.36 -0.44
CA SER A 110 1.03 -4.97 -1.27
C SER A 110 1.54 -5.53 -2.61
N LEU A 111 2.79 -5.25 -3.00
CA LEU A 111 3.39 -5.78 -4.24
C LEU A 111 3.27 -7.32 -4.34
N CYS A 112 3.43 -8.03 -3.22
CA CYS A 112 3.36 -9.49 -3.17
C CYS A 112 1.95 -10.08 -3.39
N GLU A 113 0.92 -9.25 -3.39
CA GLU A 113 -0.50 -9.65 -3.51
C GLU A 113 -1.14 -9.16 -4.82
N LEU A 114 -0.38 -8.49 -5.69
CA LEU A 114 -0.94 -7.96 -6.93
C LEU A 114 -1.38 -9.08 -7.88
N ASP A 115 -0.69 -10.21 -7.88
CA ASP A 115 -0.96 -11.37 -8.74
C ASP A 115 -1.19 -10.99 -10.21
N GLU A 116 -0.46 -9.99 -10.69
CA GLU A 116 -0.47 -9.55 -12.08
C GLU A 116 0.74 -10.15 -12.81
N PRO A 117 0.52 -11.07 -13.78
CA PRO A 117 1.60 -11.70 -14.52
C PRO A 117 2.49 -10.67 -15.22
N GLY A 118 3.81 -10.85 -15.14
CA GLY A 118 4.78 -10.01 -15.82
C GLY A 118 5.25 -8.80 -15.00
N VAL A 119 4.55 -8.40 -13.94
CA VAL A 119 4.97 -7.26 -13.11
C VAL A 119 6.25 -7.57 -12.35
N ILE A 120 6.29 -8.71 -11.64
CA ILE A 120 7.48 -9.11 -10.88
C ILE A 120 8.62 -9.46 -11.83
N GLU A 121 8.33 -10.13 -12.95
CA GLU A 121 9.30 -10.46 -13.98
C GLU A 121 9.97 -9.21 -14.55
N GLN A 122 9.19 -8.17 -14.91
CA GLN A 122 9.75 -6.91 -15.40
C GLN A 122 10.61 -6.24 -14.34
N LEU A 123 10.16 -6.21 -13.08
CA LEU A 123 10.97 -5.64 -11.98
C LEU A 123 12.28 -6.41 -11.80
N ALA A 124 12.28 -7.73 -11.92
CA ALA A 124 13.47 -8.57 -11.82
C ALA A 124 14.42 -8.41 -13.03
N GLU A 125 13.88 -8.14 -14.22
CA GLU A 125 14.69 -7.80 -15.40
C GLU A 125 15.39 -6.45 -15.25
N ASP A 126 14.72 -5.47 -14.65
CA ASP A 126 15.18 -4.09 -14.61
C ASP A 126 15.92 -3.72 -13.30
N THR A 127 15.73 -4.50 -12.22
CA THR A 127 16.23 -4.19 -10.87
C THR A 127 16.67 -5.44 -10.12
N LEU A 128 17.51 -5.25 -9.09
CA LEU A 128 17.76 -6.27 -8.07
C LEU A 128 16.68 -6.18 -6.99
N ILE A 129 15.85 -7.23 -6.85
CA ILE A 129 14.81 -7.28 -5.82
C ILE A 129 15.44 -7.67 -4.48
N LEU A 130 15.32 -6.80 -3.49
CA LEU A 130 15.79 -7.03 -2.12
C LEU A 130 14.60 -7.28 -1.20
N TYR A 131 14.56 -8.46 -0.57
CA TYR A 131 13.63 -8.73 0.51
C TYR A 131 14.33 -8.50 1.85
N LEU A 132 13.98 -7.39 2.51
CA LEU A 132 14.40 -7.10 3.88
C LEU A 132 13.56 -7.95 4.84
N LYS A 133 14.10 -9.09 5.23
CA LYS A 133 13.41 -10.05 6.10
C LYS A 133 13.54 -9.62 7.56
N PRO A 134 12.43 -9.28 8.24
CA PRO A 134 12.47 -8.90 9.64
C PRO A 134 12.73 -10.11 10.53
N SER A 135 13.39 -9.89 11.67
CA SER A 135 13.35 -10.85 12.78
C SER A 135 11.96 -10.91 13.41
N ASP A 136 11.68 -11.97 14.17
CA ASP A 136 10.42 -12.11 14.90
C ASP A 136 10.18 -10.93 15.85
N ALA A 137 11.25 -10.38 16.44
CA ALA A 137 11.17 -9.23 17.33
C ALA A 137 10.76 -7.94 16.59
N MET A 138 11.40 -7.65 15.45
CA MET A 138 11.04 -6.48 14.61
C MET A 138 9.62 -6.58 14.07
N LEU A 139 9.20 -7.79 13.68
CA LEU A 139 7.87 -8.06 13.19
C LEU A 139 6.82 -7.78 14.27
N ASN A 140 7.03 -8.31 15.49
CA ASN A 140 6.15 -8.07 16.64
C ASN A 140 6.06 -6.57 16.99
N GLN A 141 7.19 -5.86 17.02
CA GLN A 141 7.19 -4.40 17.23
C GLN A 141 6.42 -3.65 16.14
N THR A 142 6.51 -4.12 14.89
CA THR A 142 5.76 -3.52 13.78
C THR A 142 4.26 -3.76 13.93
N ILE A 143 3.86 -4.97 14.33
CA ILE A 143 2.48 -5.29 14.67
C ILE A 143 2.00 -4.36 15.79
N GLU A 144 2.68 -4.34 16.94
CA GLU A 144 2.31 -3.52 18.09
C GLU A 144 2.12 -2.04 17.73
N ARG A 145 3.07 -1.44 16.97
CA ARG A 145 2.97 -0.04 16.53
C ARG A 145 1.74 0.20 15.64
N SER A 146 1.47 -0.70 14.70
CA SER A 146 0.31 -0.59 13.81
C SER A 146 -1.02 -0.72 14.57
N LEU A 147 -1.07 -1.52 15.64
CA LEU A 147 -2.28 -1.67 16.46
C LEU A 147 -2.61 -0.39 17.27
N LEU A 148 -1.62 0.43 17.58
CA LEU A 148 -1.79 1.72 18.28
C LEU A 148 -2.42 2.79 17.38
N GLU A 149 -2.05 2.81 16.10
CA GLU A 149 -2.57 3.76 15.12
C GLU A 149 -3.05 3.01 13.85
N PRO A 150 -4.25 2.39 13.90
CA PRO A 150 -4.86 1.72 12.75
C PRO A 150 -4.93 2.63 11.53
N LYS A 151 -4.51 2.10 10.38
CA LYS A 151 -4.47 2.85 9.12
C LYS A 151 -5.16 2.07 8.02
N PRO A 152 -5.94 2.72 7.15
CA PRO A 152 -6.39 2.13 5.89
C PRO A 152 -5.23 1.53 5.09
N MET A 153 -5.40 0.31 4.59
CA MET A 153 -4.38 -0.42 3.83
C MET A 153 -5.00 -1.20 2.69
N TYR A 154 -4.15 -1.61 1.76
CA TYR A 154 -4.53 -2.58 0.74
C TYR A 154 -4.60 -4.00 1.32
N TYR A 155 -5.63 -4.74 0.90
CA TYR A 155 -5.82 -6.17 1.08
C TYR A 155 -6.22 -6.81 -0.25
N GLN A 156 -5.74 -8.02 -0.51
CA GLN A 156 -6.20 -8.82 -1.64
C GLN A 156 -7.68 -9.22 -1.45
N ASN A 157 -8.48 -9.18 -2.53
CA ASN A 157 -9.90 -9.55 -2.45
C ASN A 157 -10.12 -10.99 -1.94
N GLN A 158 -9.30 -11.95 -2.38
CA GLN A 158 -9.40 -13.33 -1.92
C GLN A 158 -9.12 -13.48 -0.43
N PHE A 159 -8.13 -12.74 0.09
CA PHE A 159 -7.85 -12.69 1.52
C PHE A 159 -9.04 -12.10 2.29
N LEU A 160 -9.60 -10.97 1.83
CA LEU A 160 -10.79 -10.35 2.43
C LEU A 160 -11.99 -11.30 2.50
N ASP A 161 -12.24 -12.05 1.42
CA ASP A 161 -13.34 -13.02 1.32
C ASP A 161 -13.19 -14.18 2.32
N GLN A 162 -11.96 -14.50 2.71
CA GLN A 162 -11.68 -15.53 3.71
C GLN A 162 -11.85 -15.00 5.14
N VAL A 163 -11.33 -13.81 5.44
CA VAL A 163 -11.20 -13.33 6.83
C VAL A 163 -12.43 -12.58 7.32
N LEU A 164 -13.17 -11.89 6.46
CA LEU A 164 -14.34 -11.11 6.88
C LEU A 164 -15.44 -11.98 7.52
N PRO A 165 -15.86 -13.12 6.93
CA PRO A 165 -16.86 -13.99 7.58
C PRO A 165 -16.39 -14.56 8.91
N GLN A 166 -15.08 -14.81 9.07
CA GLN A 166 -14.49 -15.30 10.32
C GLN A 166 -14.61 -14.24 11.42
N TYR A 167 -14.25 -12.99 11.11
CA TYR A 167 -14.39 -11.89 12.07
C TYR A 167 -15.83 -11.69 12.52
N LEU A 168 -16.79 -11.68 11.58
CA LEU A 168 -18.21 -11.54 11.91
C LEU A 168 -18.68 -12.66 12.84
N ALA A 169 -18.29 -13.90 12.56
CA ALA A 169 -18.64 -15.04 13.41
C ALA A 169 -17.99 -14.98 14.80
N GLU A 170 -16.71 -14.62 14.89
CA GLU A 170 -15.98 -14.50 16.16
C GLU A 170 -16.53 -13.36 17.04
N GLN A 171 -16.93 -12.25 16.43
CA GLN A 171 -17.48 -11.09 17.14
C GLN A 171 -19.00 -11.15 17.33
N GLY A 172 -19.67 -12.17 16.79
CA GLY A 172 -21.13 -12.30 16.87
C GLY A 172 -21.90 -11.21 16.12
N LEU A 173 -21.30 -10.64 15.07
CA LEU A 173 -21.91 -9.59 14.25
C LEU A 173 -22.74 -10.20 13.13
N SER A 174 -23.90 -9.62 12.85
CA SER A 174 -24.80 -10.06 11.80
C SER A 174 -24.44 -9.46 10.44
N THR A 175 -23.94 -8.22 10.42
CA THR A 175 -23.56 -7.55 9.17
C THR A 175 -22.21 -6.80 9.26
N PRO A 176 -21.52 -6.59 8.13
CA PRO A 176 -20.29 -5.79 8.09
C PRO A 176 -20.45 -4.35 8.59
N GLU A 177 -21.63 -3.76 8.50
CA GLU A 177 -21.91 -2.39 8.94
C GLU A 177 -21.92 -2.25 10.48
N GLU A 178 -21.92 -3.35 11.23
CA GLU A 178 -21.78 -3.34 12.68
C GLU A 178 -20.32 -3.28 13.14
N ILE A 179 -19.37 -3.47 12.22
CA ILE A 179 -17.94 -3.50 12.51
C ILE A 179 -17.45 -2.11 12.99
N VAL A 180 -16.71 -2.09 14.10
CA VAL A 180 -15.84 -0.96 14.46
C VAL A 180 -14.57 -1.04 13.60
N PRO A 181 -14.31 -0.07 12.69
CA PRO A 181 -13.22 -0.18 11.71
C PRO A 181 -11.84 -0.45 12.31
N ASP A 182 -11.50 0.27 13.39
CA ASP A 182 -10.20 0.13 14.07
C ASP A 182 -10.02 -1.24 14.72
N ASP A 183 -11.08 -1.83 15.28
CA ASP A 183 -11.01 -3.15 15.93
C ASP A 183 -10.85 -4.26 14.88
N TYR A 184 -11.53 -4.10 13.75
CA TYR A 184 -11.35 -5.01 12.62
C TYR A 184 -9.95 -4.93 12.02
N PHE A 185 -9.38 -3.72 11.90
CA PHE A 185 -7.98 -3.55 11.53
C PHE A 185 -7.06 -4.29 12.52
N ARG A 186 -7.26 -4.09 13.84
CA ARG A 186 -6.41 -4.71 14.86
C ARG A 186 -6.45 -6.23 14.81
N TRP A 187 -7.61 -6.80 14.54
CA TRP A 187 -7.78 -8.23 14.39
C TRP A 187 -7.18 -8.75 13.07
N MET A 188 -7.30 -7.99 11.99
CA MET A 188 -6.87 -8.41 10.65
C MET A 188 -5.38 -8.23 10.41
N PHE A 189 -4.75 -7.20 10.97
CA PHE A 189 -3.38 -6.83 10.61
C PHE A 189 -2.36 -7.95 10.89
N PRO A 190 -2.35 -8.62 12.05
CA PRO A 190 -1.44 -9.75 12.28
C PRO A 190 -1.64 -10.88 11.25
N ARG A 191 -2.90 -11.18 10.90
CA ARG A 191 -3.24 -12.20 9.90
C ARG A 191 -2.79 -11.81 8.49
N LEU A 192 -2.85 -10.51 8.16
CA LEU A 192 -2.33 -9.99 6.89
C LEU A 192 -0.80 -10.14 6.83
N VAL A 193 -0.11 -9.86 7.93
CA VAL A 193 1.34 -10.03 8.02
C VAL A 193 1.71 -11.51 7.77
N GLU A 194 1.06 -12.43 8.48
CA GLU A 194 1.26 -13.88 8.28
C GLU A 194 0.95 -14.32 6.84
N HIS A 195 -0.06 -13.73 6.21
CA HIS A 195 -0.40 -13.99 4.81
C HIS A 195 0.68 -13.54 3.83
N ARG A 196 1.34 -12.39 4.09
CA ARG A 196 2.31 -11.76 3.18
C ARG A 196 3.71 -12.34 3.29
N LEU A 197 4.17 -12.72 4.49
CA LEU A 197 5.52 -13.25 4.71
C LEU A 197 5.95 -14.37 3.74
N PRO A 198 5.15 -15.43 3.51
CA PRO A 198 5.54 -16.48 2.56
C PRO A 198 5.58 -15.96 1.12
N ARG A 199 4.76 -14.97 0.76
CA ARG A 199 4.72 -14.39 -0.59
C ARG A 199 5.95 -13.52 -0.87
N TYR A 200 6.41 -12.76 0.12
CA TYR A 200 7.69 -12.04 0.01
C TYR A 200 8.86 -13.01 -0.17
N GLN A 201 8.87 -14.10 0.62
CA GLN A 201 9.89 -15.13 0.50
C GLN A 201 9.87 -15.78 -0.89
N GLU A 202 8.69 -16.10 -1.44
CA GLU A 202 8.56 -16.68 -2.78
C GLU A 202 9.10 -15.77 -3.89
N ILE A 203 8.87 -14.45 -3.78
CA ILE A 203 9.43 -13.48 -4.74
C ILE A 203 10.96 -13.49 -4.63
N ALA A 204 11.51 -13.42 -3.42
CA ALA A 204 12.95 -13.43 -3.20
C ALA A 204 13.60 -14.73 -3.70
N ASP A 205 13.00 -15.89 -3.40
CA ASP A 205 13.51 -17.20 -3.81
C ASP A 205 13.59 -17.34 -5.34
N ARG A 206 12.69 -16.68 -6.08
CA ARG A 206 12.64 -16.75 -7.55
C ARG A 206 13.46 -15.68 -8.24
N TYR A 207 13.49 -14.46 -7.71
CA TYR A 207 13.91 -13.27 -8.45
C TYR A 207 14.81 -12.31 -7.67
N GLY A 208 15.09 -12.58 -6.39
CA GLY A 208 15.72 -11.60 -5.51
C GLY A 208 16.74 -12.17 -4.55
N VAL A 209 17.07 -11.35 -3.57
CA VAL A 209 18.03 -11.65 -2.49
C VAL A 209 17.39 -11.32 -1.16
N VAL A 210 17.61 -12.19 -0.18
CA VAL A 210 17.14 -11.97 1.19
C VAL A 210 18.24 -11.28 1.98
N LEU A 211 17.92 -10.13 2.55
CA LEU A 211 18.77 -9.43 3.50
C LEU A 211 18.11 -9.46 4.88
N ASP A 212 18.91 -9.66 5.91
CA ASP A 212 18.45 -9.50 7.29
C ASP A 212 18.18 -8.01 7.55
N ALA A 213 16.93 -7.68 7.89
CA ALA A 213 16.54 -6.31 8.15
C ALA A 213 17.27 -5.71 9.37
N GLU A 214 17.70 -6.53 10.34
CA GLU A 214 18.46 -6.04 11.51
C GLU A 214 19.82 -5.46 11.10
N ARG A 215 20.43 -5.99 10.03
CA ARG A 215 21.71 -5.47 9.51
C ARG A 215 21.57 -4.11 8.83
N ILE A 216 20.35 -3.69 8.48
CA ILE A 216 20.10 -2.42 7.79
C ILE A 216 20.20 -1.24 8.77
N ASP A 217 19.78 -1.42 10.02
CA ASP A 217 19.78 -0.35 11.04
C ASP A 217 21.21 0.12 11.39
N ASP A 218 22.21 -0.75 11.19
CA ASP A 218 23.62 -0.46 11.44
C ASP A 218 24.36 0.17 10.24
N ILE A 219 23.68 0.35 9.09
CA ILE A 219 24.29 0.91 7.89
C ILE A 219 24.40 2.43 8.00
N HIS A 220 25.60 2.95 7.78
CA HIS A 220 25.92 4.37 7.87
C HIS A 220 26.25 5.02 6.52
N GLY A 221 26.25 4.25 5.42
CA GLY A 221 26.49 4.80 4.10
C GLY A 221 26.34 3.81 2.95
N GLU A 222 26.53 4.34 1.74
CA GLU A 222 26.39 3.61 0.47
C GLU A 222 27.32 2.39 0.38
N THR A 223 28.59 2.52 0.79
CA THR A 223 29.57 1.43 0.70
C THR A 223 29.15 0.22 1.52
N GLU A 224 28.75 0.43 2.78
CA GLU A 224 28.29 -0.64 3.68
C GLU A 224 27.01 -1.31 3.15
N PHE A 225 26.11 -0.54 2.53
CA PHE A 225 24.91 -1.09 1.89
C PHE A 225 25.24 -1.97 0.68
N LEU A 226 26.15 -1.52 -0.18
CA LEU A 226 26.59 -2.32 -1.33
C LEU A 226 27.33 -3.58 -0.90
N GLU A 227 28.19 -3.50 0.13
CA GLU A 227 28.87 -4.66 0.71
C GLU A 227 27.87 -5.68 1.25
N LEU A 228 26.83 -5.25 1.97
CA LEU A 228 25.77 -6.14 2.45
C LEU A 228 25.06 -6.88 1.29
N ILE A 229 24.79 -6.19 0.19
CA ILE A 229 24.15 -6.78 -0.99
C ILE A 229 25.10 -7.77 -1.67
N CYS A 230 26.37 -7.40 -1.86
CA CYS A 230 27.39 -8.27 -2.45
C CYS A 230 27.57 -9.56 -1.63
N ASP A 231 27.69 -9.44 -0.31
CA ASP A 231 27.79 -10.59 0.60
C ASP A 231 26.62 -11.56 0.44
N ALA A 232 25.41 -11.04 0.22
CA ALA A 232 24.21 -11.85 0.06
C ALA A 232 24.07 -12.48 -1.34
N LEU A 233 24.73 -11.92 -2.35
CA LEU A 233 24.77 -12.46 -3.72
C LEU A 233 25.79 -13.59 -3.89
N GLY A 234 26.85 -13.62 -3.07
CA GLY A 234 27.93 -14.60 -3.14
C GLY A 234 29.02 -14.23 -4.14
#